data_AF-A0A7S2K8A5-F1
#
_entry.id   AF-A0A7S2K8A5-F1
#
_cell.length_a   1.000
_cell.length_b   1.000
_cell.length_c   1.000
_cell.angle_alpha   90.00
_cell.angle_beta   90.00
_cell.angle_gamma   90.00
#
_symmetry.space_group_name_H-M   'P 1'
#
loop_
_entity.id
_entity.type
_entity.pdbx_description
1 polymer ?
#
loop_
_entity_poly.entity_id
_entity_poly.type
_entity_poly.pdbx_seq_one_letter_code
_entity_poly.pdbx_strand_id
1 'polypeptide(L)'
;PALAADKVVDALADASAPMDSKTLAMVMTCYLNCRQPENAIRVFEAAVGLDANGTSALTNVIIRGKKKGGNFLMSDTAALSQSTGTALLRAHAQLGNYKAAGRVLAAM
;
A
#
# COMPACT_ATOMS: atom_id res chain seq x y z
N PRO A 1 0.77 -13.21 -10.53
CA PRO A 1 0.48 -11.76 -10.34
C PRO A 1 0.94 -11.22 -8.96
N ALA A 2 0.50 -11.81 -7.83
CA ALA A 2 0.97 -11.41 -6.49
C ALA A 2 2.50 -11.53 -6.33
N LEU A 3 3.09 -12.64 -6.79
CA LEU A 3 4.53 -12.86 -6.72
C LEU A 3 5.38 -11.82 -7.49
N ALA A 4 4.79 -11.20 -8.53
CA ALA A 4 5.44 -10.12 -9.27
C ALA A 4 5.34 -8.79 -8.49
N ALA A 5 4.19 -8.53 -7.87
CA ALA A 5 4.00 -7.39 -6.97
C ALA A 5 4.97 -7.47 -5.77
N ASP A 6 5.11 -8.64 -5.15
CA ASP A 6 6.08 -8.86 -4.06
C ASP A 6 7.51 -8.53 -4.50
N LYS A 7 7.91 -8.96 -5.71
CA LYS A 7 9.24 -8.66 -6.24
C LYS A 7 9.47 -7.17 -6.53
N VAL A 8 8.44 -6.45 -6.98
CA VAL A 8 8.53 -4.99 -7.20
C VAL A 8 8.67 -4.28 -5.86
N VAL A 9 7.89 -4.66 -4.86
CA VAL A 9 7.99 -4.10 -3.51
C VAL A 9 9.35 -4.42 -2.89
N ASP A 10 9.82 -5.68 -2.98
CA ASP A 10 11.14 -6.10 -2.50
C ASP A 10 12.27 -5.32 -3.20
N ALA A 11 12.18 -5.12 -4.52
CA ALA A 11 13.20 -4.38 -5.28
C ALA A 11 13.24 -2.89 -4.93
N LEU A 12 12.08 -2.26 -4.73
CA LEU A 12 11.99 -0.85 -4.33
C LEU A 12 12.42 -0.65 -2.87
N ALA A 13 12.07 -1.59 -1.99
CA ALA A 13 12.56 -1.62 -0.62
C ALA A 13 14.08 -1.82 -0.58
N ASP A 14 14.65 -2.73 -1.39
CA ASP A 14 16.09 -2.93 -1.52
C ASP A 14 16.82 -1.71 -2.10
N ALA A 15 16.15 -0.93 -2.96
CA ALA A 15 16.68 0.31 -3.53
C ALA A 15 16.49 1.54 -2.63
N SER A 16 15.78 1.41 -1.50
CA SER A 16 15.34 2.51 -0.64
C SER A 16 14.71 3.67 -1.43
N ALA A 17 13.94 3.34 -2.47
CA ALA A 17 13.33 4.29 -3.37
C ALA A 17 11.84 4.49 -3.04
N PRO A 18 11.29 5.71 -3.16
CA PRO A 18 9.87 5.94 -3.02
C PRO A 18 9.10 5.30 -4.18
N MET A 19 7.88 4.85 -3.89
CA MET A 19 6.94 4.39 -4.93
C MET A 19 6.22 5.59 -5.52
N ASP A 20 6.13 5.66 -6.85
CA ASP A 20 5.21 6.58 -7.50
C ASP A 20 3.76 6.05 -7.43
N SER A 21 2.80 6.96 -7.55
CA SER A 21 1.37 6.65 -7.42
C SER A 21 0.86 5.62 -8.43
N LYS A 22 1.46 5.54 -9.62
CA LYS A 22 1.07 4.58 -10.65
C LYS A 22 1.55 3.18 -10.32
N THR A 23 2.80 3.05 -9.88
CA THR A 23 3.36 1.76 -9.42
C THR A 23 2.64 1.26 -8.18
N LEU A 24 2.33 2.14 -7.22
CA LEU A 24 1.56 1.77 -6.02
C LEU A 24 0.16 1.25 -6.39
N ALA A 25 -0.58 1.96 -7.25
CA ALA A 25 -1.90 1.52 -7.70
C ALA A 25 -1.85 0.18 -8.44
N MET A 26 -0.82 -0.04 -9.26
CA MET A 26 -0.62 -1.31 -9.97
C MET A 26 -0.38 -2.47 -8.99
N VAL A 27 0.52 -2.28 -8.02
CA VAL A 27 0.86 -3.27 -7.00
C VAL A 27 -0.35 -3.62 -6.13
N MET A 28 -1.08 -2.61 -5.63
CA MET A 28 -2.33 -2.81 -4.88
C MET A 28 -3.36 -3.60 -5.70
N THR A 29 -3.55 -3.23 -6.98
CA THR A 29 -4.49 -3.94 -7.87
C THR A 29 -4.09 -5.39 -8.08
N CYS A 30 -2.79 -5.69 -8.21
CA CYS A 30 -2.30 -7.07 -8.32
C CYS A 30 -2.63 -7.91 -7.08
N TYR A 31 -2.45 -7.37 -5.87
CA TYR A 31 -2.83 -8.06 -4.63
C TYR A 31 -4.35 -8.27 -4.53
N LEU A 32 -5.15 -7.26 -4.87
CA LEU A 32 -6.62 -7.35 -4.84
C LEU A 32 -7.16 -8.37 -5.83
N ASN A 33 -6.57 -8.46 -7.02
CA ASN A 33 -6.91 -9.48 -8.02
C ASN A 33 -6.52 -10.90 -7.55
N CYS A 34 -5.50 -11.01 -6.70
CA CYS A 34 -5.11 -12.27 -6.06
C CYS A 34 -5.88 -12.56 -4.76
N ARG A 35 -6.94 -11.77 -4.44
CA ARG A 35 -7.70 -11.86 -3.19
C ARG A 35 -6.83 -11.77 -1.94
N GLN A 36 -5.82 -10.91 -1.97
CA GLN A 36 -4.95 -10.59 -0.83
C GLN A 36 -5.12 -9.12 -0.43
N PRO A 37 -6.31 -8.69 0.01
CA PRO A 37 -6.57 -7.31 0.37
C PRO A 37 -5.71 -6.81 1.54
N GLU A 38 -5.29 -7.70 2.46
CA GLU A 38 -4.41 -7.36 3.57
C GLU A 38 -3.02 -6.92 3.09
N ASN A 39 -2.50 -7.58 2.04
CA ASN A 39 -1.21 -7.22 1.45
C ASN A 39 -1.29 -5.89 0.70
N ALA A 40 -2.41 -5.63 0.02
CA ALA A 40 -2.65 -4.33 -0.62
C ALA A 40 -2.65 -3.18 0.40
N ILE A 41 -3.29 -3.39 1.56
CA ILE A 41 -3.30 -2.43 2.67
C ILE A 41 -1.90 -2.22 3.22
N ARG A 42 -1.17 -3.30 3.54
CA ARG A 42 0.19 -3.20 4.08
C ARG A 42 1.15 -2.46 3.16
N VAL A 43 1.06 -2.67 1.86
CA VAL A 43 1.92 -1.98 0.89
C VAL A 43 1.56 -0.51 0.76
N PHE A 44 0.27 -0.17 0.82
CA PHE A 44 -0.15 1.23 0.88
C PHE A 44 0.39 1.93 2.13
N GLU A 45 0.24 1.32 3.30
CA GLU A 45 0.72 1.84 4.58
C GLU A 45 2.23 2.07 4.56
N ALA A 46 3.00 1.14 3.96
CA ALA A 46 4.43 1.28 3.83
C ALA A 46 4.87 2.33 2.79
N ALA A 47 4.14 2.44 1.69
CA ALA A 47 4.49 3.35 0.60
C ALA A 47 4.11 4.80 0.90
N VAL A 48 3.01 5.02 1.62
CA VAL A 48 2.47 6.36 1.92
C VAL A 48 2.82 6.81 3.34
N GLY A 49 3.07 5.88 4.27
CA GLY A 49 3.31 6.20 5.69
C GLY A 49 2.05 6.63 6.45
N LEU A 50 0.86 6.42 5.88
CA LEU A 50 -0.43 6.74 6.48
C LEU A 50 -1.25 5.48 6.74
N ASP A 51 -2.01 5.48 7.83
CA ASP A 51 -2.94 4.41 8.18
C ASP A 51 -3.99 4.21 7.08
N ALA A 52 -4.15 2.98 6.62
CA ALA A 52 -5.12 2.63 5.60
C ALA A 52 -6.58 2.75 6.07
N ASN A 53 -6.83 3.04 7.34
CA ASN A 53 -8.17 3.18 7.90
C ASN A 53 -8.81 4.57 7.69
N GLY A 54 -8.16 5.46 6.93
CA GLY A 54 -8.66 6.82 6.64
C GLY A 54 -8.44 7.80 7.79
N THR A 55 -7.63 7.42 8.76
CA THR A 55 -7.13 8.30 9.82
C THR A 55 -5.80 8.89 9.38
N SER A 56 -5.58 10.19 9.60
CA SER A 56 -4.26 10.84 9.39
C SER A 56 -3.20 10.38 10.39
N ALA A 57 -3.38 9.20 10.99
CA ALA A 57 -2.41 8.58 11.86
C ALA A 57 -1.23 8.13 11.00
N LEU A 58 -0.04 8.59 11.36
CA LEU A 58 1.21 8.10 10.79
C LEU A 58 1.34 6.62 11.13
N THR A 59 1.52 5.78 10.11
CA THR A 59 1.73 4.35 10.30
C THR A 59 3.20 4.03 10.00
N ASN A 60 3.84 3.30 10.91
CA ASN A 60 5.22 2.84 10.75
C ASN A 60 5.24 1.40 10.21
N VAL A 61 4.45 1.13 9.16
CA VAL A 61 4.53 -0.17 8.48
C VAL A 61 5.77 -0.17 7.62
N ILE A 62 6.80 -0.84 8.10
CA ILE A 62 8.09 -0.90 7.45
C ILE A 62 8.18 -2.22 6.67
N ILE A 63 8.09 -2.15 5.34
CA ILE A 63 8.44 -3.29 4.50
C ILE A 63 9.95 -3.31 4.34
N ARG A 64 10.58 -4.31 4.96
CA ARG A 64 12.02 -4.57 4.88
C ARG A 64 12.32 -5.35 3.61
N GLY A 65 13.28 -4.86 2.82
CA GLY A 65 13.86 -5.63 1.74
C GLY A 65 14.55 -6.91 2.25
N LYS A 66 14.71 -7.91 1.39
CA LYS A 66 15.32 -9.20 1.75
C LYS A 66 16.83 -9.13 1.98
N LYS A 67 17.50 -8.01 1.65
CA LYS A 67 18.92 -7.83 1.91
C LYS A 67 19.20 -7.51 3.39
N LYS A 68 20.28 -8.10 3.91
CA LYS A 68 20.76 -8.02 5.32
C LYS A 68 21.26 -6.63 5.80
N GLY A 69 20.86 -5.55 5.15
CA GLY A 69 21.03 -4.18 5.65
C GLY A 69 19.68 -3.52 5.51
N GLY A 70 19.14 -2.95 6.60
CA GLY A 70 17.76 -2.51 6.70
C GLY A 70 17.39 -1.42 5.70
N ASN A 71 17.18 -1.82 4.45
CA ASN A 71 16.63 -0.99 3.40
C ASN A 71 15.11 -1.12 3.51
N PHE A 72 14.47 0.03 3.50
CA PHE A 72 13.06 0.19 3.78
C PHE A 72 12.44 0.93 2.61
N LEU A 73 11.19 0.60 2.31
CA LEU A 73 10.42 1.42 1.37
C LEU A 73 10.35 2.86 1.91
N MET A 74 10.78 3.83 1.11
CA MET A 74 10.69 5.23 1.50
C MET A 74 9.24 5.67 1.39
N SER A 75 8.64 6.05 2.53
CA SER A 75 7.27 6.54 2.55
C SER A 75 7.21 7.91 1.90
N ASP A 76 6.40 8.05 0.85
CA ASP A 76 6.17 9.30 0.15
C ASP A 76 4.67 9.54 -0.02
N THR A 77 4.18 10.67 0.48
CA THR A 77 2.78 11.06 0.35
C THR A 77 2.42 11.45 -1.08
N ALA A 78 3.40 11.72 -1.96
CA ALA A 78 3.17 11.93 -3.39
C ALA A 78 2.67 10.67 -4.11
N ALA A 79 2.83 9.49 -3.49
CA ALA A 79 2.26 8.24 -3.99
C ALA A 79 0.74 8.17 -3.82
N LEU A 80 0.15 9.03 -2.98
CA LEU A 80 -1.29 9.08 -2.74
C LEU A 80 -2.00 9.70 -3.96
N SER A 81 -2.83 8.90 -4.63
CA SER A 81 -3.67 9.34 -5.74
C SER A 81 -5.09 8.78 -5.65
N GLN A 82 -5.98 9.28 -6.50
CA GLN A 82 -7.35 8.77 -6.59
C GLN A 82 -7.39 7.26 -6.93
N SER A 83 -6.44 6.74 -7.71
CA SER A 83 -6.37 5.32 -8.03
C SER A 83 -5.92 4.47 -6.85
N THR A 84 -5.01 4.96 -6.00
CA THR A 84 -4.62 4.25 -4.78
C THR A 84 -5.74 4.29 -3.74
N GLY A 85 -6.47 5.39 -3.63
CA GLY A 85 -7.65 5.51 -2.75
C GLY A 85 -8.79 4.57 -3.12
N THR A 86 -9.12 4.47 -4.42
CA THR A 86 -10.11 3.50 -4.91
C THR A 86 -9.67 2.04 -4.74
N ALA A 87 -8.38 1.74 -4.91
CA ALA A 87 -7.82 0.43 -4.61
C ALA A 87 -7.93 0.10 -3.11
N LEU A 88 -7.67 1.06 -2.23
CA LEU A 88 -7.83 0.91 -0.78
C LEU A 88 -9.29 0.65 -0.38
N LEU A 89 -10.23 1.38 -0.98
CA LEU A 89 -11.66 1.17 -0.79
C LEU A 89 -12.06 -0.27 -1.17
N ARG A 90 -11.55 -0.75 -2.31
CA ARG A 90 -11.78 -2.12 -2.77
C ARG A 90 -11.16 -3.15 -1.82
N ALA A 91 -9.99 -2.88 -1.24
CA ALA A 91 -9.37 -3.74 -0.24
C ALA A 91 -10.26 -3.89 1.00
N HIS A 92 -10.75 -2.78 1.54
CA HIS A 92 -11.65 -2.79 2.71
C HIS A 92 -13.00 -3.43 2.40
N ALA A 93 -13.54 -3.23 1.20
CA ALA A 93 -14.76 -3.89 0.76
C ALA A 93 -14.60 -5.42 0.66
N GLN A 94 -13.45 -5.91 0.19
CA GLN A 94 -13.14 -7.34 0.14
C GLN A 94 -12.97 -7.95 1.54
N LEU A 95 -12.51 -7.16 2.52
CA LEU A 95 -12.39 -7.56 3.92
C LEU A 95 -13.71 -7.47 4.71
N GLY A 96 -14.76 -6.88 4.15
CA GLY A 96 -16.01 -6.59 4.86
C GLY A 96 -15.90 -5.44 5.88
N ASN A 97 -14.81 -4.67 5.84
CA ASN A 97 -14.53 -3.57 6.76
C ASN A 97 -15.14 -2.25 6.28
N TYR A 98 -16.47 -2.18 6.25
CA TYR A 98 -17.21 -1.02 5.72
C TYR A 98 -16.98 0.28 6.52
N LYS A 99 -16.66 0.20 7.82
CA LYS A 99 -16.34 1.37 8.65
C LYS A 99 -15.05 2.05 8.20
N ALA A 100 -14.01 1.27 7.91
CA ALA A 100 -12.74 1.78 7.40
C ALA A 100 -12.92 2.31 5.97
N ALA A 101 -13.66 1.57 5.11
CA ALA A 101 -14.00 2.04 3.77
C ALA A 101 -14.73 3.40 3.77
N GLY A 102 -15.70 3.60 4.68
CA GLY A 102 -16.42 4.86 4.80
C GLY A 102 -15.52 6.03 5.25
N ARG A 103 -14.55 5.77 6.14
CA ARG A 103 -13.58 6.79 6.57
C ARG A 103 -12.61 7.16 5.45
N VAL A 104 -12.12 6.17 4.72
CA VAL A 104 -11.26 6.37 3.54
C VAL A 104 -12.00 7.20 2.49
N LEU A 105 -13.28 6.90 2.25
CA LEU A 105 -14.11 7.68 1.34
C LEU A 105 -14.32 9.13 1.82
N ALA A 106 -14.44 9.36 3.13
CA ALA A 106 -14.56 10.70 3.70
C ALA A 106 -13.24 11.49 3.70
N ALA A 107 -12.10 10.80 3.56
CA ALA A 107 -10.76 11.38 3.54
C ALA A 107 -10.19 11.56 2.12
N MET A 108 -10.86 11.02 1.09
CA MET A 108 -10.55 11.25 -0.33
C MET A 108 -11.12 12.58 -0.81
#